data_AF-A0A9E0YD58-F1
#
_entry.id   AF-A0A9E0YD58-F1
#
_cell.length_a   1.000
_cell.length_b   1.000
_cell.length_c   1.000
_cell.angle_alpha   90.00
_cell.angle_beta   90.00
_cell.angle_gamma   90.00
#
_symmetry.space_group_name_H-M   'P 1'
#
loop_
_entity.id
_entity.type
_entity.pdbx_description
1 polymer ?
#
loop_
_entity_poly.entity_id
_entity_poly.type
_entity_poly.pdbx_seq_one_letter_code
_entity_poly.pdbx_strand_id
1 'polypeptide(L)'
;MQNPASPEAIKAVFEKIAVNVNGALLRDPLAACVPAFDRSYLYGDSLYEVIRTYRGNFLYMEEHLMRMAKSAELCRMNLSQSLSKYREECEKTLRAYQSLPGCRDVEAYCRIVVSRGTGKIGFGQENLFTPTTFVIIVQPLNPPTDAQWERGFRYRIVDRLRNDKRAQDPAAKTGNYMNSLLAYLEGTAEGFDDAL
;
A
#
# COMPACT_ATOMS: atom_id res chain seq x y z
N MET A 1 18.20 6.54 19.78
CA MET A 1 17.73 5.31 19.12
C MET A 1 16.54 4.79 19.90
N GLN A 2 15.35 4.72 19.30
CA GLN A 2 14.23 4.01 19.91
C GLN A 2 14.59 2.52 19.96
N ASN A 3 14.38 1.87 21.10
CA ASN A 3 14.57 0.42 21.19
C ASN A 3 13.65 -0.29 20.20
N PRO A 4 14.10 -1.37 19.53
CA PRO A 4 13.20 -2.17 18.73
C PRO A 4 12.07 -2.72 19.61
N ALA A 5 10.84 -2.68 19.11
CA ALA A 5 9.68 -3.22 19.80
C ALA A 5 9.90 -4.71 20.12
N SER A 6 9.42 -5.18 21.28
CA SER A 6 9.54 -6.60 21.64
C SER A 6 8.77 -7.47 20.63
N PRO A 7 9.17 -8.75 20.42
CA PRO A 7 8.48 -9.66 19.52
C PRO A 7 6.97 -9.78 19.81
N GLU A 8 6.58 -9.71 21.08
CA GLU A 8 5.19 -9.76 21.52
C GLU A 8 4.42 -8.49 21.14
N ALA A 9 5.04 -7.31 21.28
CA ALA A 9 4.46 -6.04 20.87
C ALA A 9 4.30 -5.97 19.34
N ILE A 10 5.25 -6.52 18.60
CA ILE A 10 5.16 -6.66 17.14
C ILE A 10 3.98 -7.57 16.78
N LYS A 11 3.83 -8.73 17.44
CA LYS A 11 2.76 -9.69 17.16
C LYS A 11 1.36 -9.11 17.41
N ALA A 12 1.19 -8.33 18.48
CA ALA A 12 -0.07 -7.67 18.81
C ALA A 12 -0.54 -6.69 17.73
N VAL A 13 0.38 -6.06 16.99
CA VAL A 13 0.03 -5.18 15.85
C VAL A 13 -0.71 -5.94 14.75
N PHE A 14 -0.35 -7.21 14.52
CA PHE A 14 -0.89 -8.01 13.43
C PHE A 14 -2.20 -8.74 13.78
N GLU A 15 -2.61 -8.78 15.05
CA GLU A 15 -3.85 -9.48 15.47
C GLU A 15 -5.13 -8.87 14.90
N LYS A 16 -5.07 -7.59 14.50
CA LYS A 16 -6.18 -6.86 13.88
C LYS A 16 -5.95 -6.62 12.39
N ILE A 17 -5.24 -7.51 11.71
CA ILE A 17 -4.93 -7.37 10.28
C ILE A 17 -5.47 -8.57 9.52
N ALA A 18 -6.15 -8.33 8.42
CA ALA A 18 -6.50 -9.36 7.44
C ALA A 18 -5.62 -9.20 6.19
N VAL A 19 -5.07 -10.31 5.70
CA VAL A 19 -4.23 -10.33 4.50
C VAL A 19 -4.76 -11.33 3.49
N ASN A 20 -4.79 -10.91 2.23
CA ASN A 20 -5.15 -11.72 1.08
C ASN A 20 -4.02 -11.67 0.05
N VAL A 21 -3.49 -12.83 -0.33
CA VAL A 21 -2.47 -12.96 -1.37
C VAL A 21 -3.05 -13.75 -2.54
N ASN A 22 -3.17 -13.13 -3.71
CA ASN A 22 -3.73 -13.76 -4.92
C ASN A 22 -5.07 -14.49 -4.70
N GLY A 23 -5.94 -13.96 -3.83
CA GLY A 23 -7.25 -14.52 -3.51
C GLY A 23 -7.26 -15.45 -2.30
N ALA A 24 -6.10 -15.82 -1.75
CA ALA A 24 -6.01 -16.62 -0.54
C ALA A 24 -5.99 -15.73 0.71
N LEU A 25 -7.05 -15.81 1.53
CA LEU A 25 -7.06 -15.20 2.86
C LEU A 25 -6.17 -16.02 3.80
N LEU A 26 -5.26 -15.33 4.49
CA LEU A 26 -4.31 -15.97 5.40
C LEU A 26 -4.81 -15.89 6.84
N ARG A 27 -4.62 -16.98 7.59
CA ARG A 27 -4.92 -17.02 9.04
C ARG A 27 -3.90 -16.24 9.86
N ASP A 28 -2.64 -16.34 9.46
CA ASP A 28 -1.54 -15.58 10.03
C ASP A 28 -1.09 -14.51 9.02
N PRO A 29 -1.31 -13.22 9.30
CA PRO A 29 -0.84 -12.12 8.45
C PRO A 29 0.67 -12.15 8.18
N LEU A 30 1.48 -12.65 9.11
CA LEU A 30 2.93 -12.71 8.96
C LEU A 30 3.39 -13.83 8.03
N ALA A 31 2.52 -14.78 7.71
CA ALA A 31 2.79 -15.80 6.70
C ALA A 31 2.64 -15.27 5.26
N ALA A 32 2.17 -14.03 5.09
CA ALA A 32 2.07 -13.40 3.78
C ALA A 32 3.45 -13.20 3.16
N CYS A 33 3.68 -13.81 2.01
CA CYS A 33 4.93 -13.69 1.29
C CYS A 33 4.70 -13.49 -0.21
N VAL A 34 5.66 -12.85 -0.86
CA VAL A 34 5.82 -12.86 -2.32
C VAL A 34 7.16 -13.53 -2.63
N PRO A 35 7.32 -14.18 -3.80
CA PRO A 35 8.60 -14.75 -4.21
C PRO A 35 9.70 -13.68 -4.20
N ALA A 36 10.93 -14.06 -3.84
CA ALA A 36 12.08 -13.15 -3.89
C ALA A 36 12.38 -12.63 -5.32
N PHE A 37 11.88 -13.35 -6.33
CA PHE A 37 11.96 -12.97 -7.75
C PHE A 37 10.76 -12.13 -8.21
N ASP A 38 9.84 -11.78 -7.31
CA ASP A 38 8.79 -10.82 -7.61
C ASP A 38 9.41 -9.44 -7.85
N ARG A 39 9.03 -8.81 -8.96
CA ARG A 39 9.62 -7.55 -9.42
C ARG A 39 9.28 -6.36 -8.52
N SER A 40 8.24 -6.45 -7.70
CA SER A 40 7.98 -5.45 -6.66
C SER A 40 9.08 -5.40 -5.62
N TYR A 41 9.63 -6.55 -5.24
CA TYR A 41 10.76 -6.65 -4.32
C TYR A 41 12.06 -6.21 -4.99
N LEU A 42 12.33 -6.70 -6.21
CA LEU A 42 13.59 -6.44 -6.90
C LEU A 42 13.74 -4.99 -7.41
N TYR A 43 12.64 -4.35 -7.84
CA TYR A 43 12.69 -3.10 -8.59
C TYR A 43 11.65 -2.06 -8.17
N GLY A 44 10.80 -2.35 -7.17
CA GLY A 44 9.63 -1.52 -6.88
C GLY A 44 8.60 -1.51 -8.02
N ASP A 45 8.65 -2.50 -8.92
CA ASP A 45 7.81 -2.63 -10.11
C ASP A 45 6.40 -3.13 -9.73
N SER A 46 5.68 -2.24 -9.04
CA SER A 46 4.34 -2.45 -8.52
C SER A 46 3.54 -1.15 -8.51
N LEU A 47 2.23 -1.33 -8.42
CA LEU A 47 1.23 -0.30 -8.19
C LEU A 47 0.66 -0.49 -6.79
N TYR A 48 0.12 0.58 -6.21
CA TYR A 48 -0.66 0.43 -4.99
C TYR A 48 -1.81 1.42 -4.91
N GLU A 49 -2.86 1.02 -4.19
CA GLU A 49 -3.92 1.90 -3.76
C GLU A 49 -4.12 1.79 -2.25
N VAL A 50 -4.71 2.84 -1.69
CA VAL A 50 -5.06 2.92 -0.28
C VAL A 50 -6.46 3.48 -0.18
N ILE A 51 -7.38 2.69 0.36
CA ILE A 51 -8.81 2.97 0.40
C ILE A 51 -9.25 2.86 1.84
N ARG A 52 -9.89 3.91 2.36
CA ARG A 52 -10.46 3.89 3.69
C ARG A 52 -11.92 3.46 3.64
N THR A 53 -12.44 2.98 4.78
CA THR A 53 -13.88 2.83 4.94
C THR A 53 -14.52 4.06 5.61
N TYR A 54 -15.83 4.15 5.43
CA TYR A 54 -16.73 4.94 6.25
C TYR A 54 -18.00 4.11 6.50
N ARG A 55 -18.41 3.98 7.76
CA ARG A 55 -19.50 3.11 8.22
C ARG A 55 -19.36 1.69 7.66
N GLY A 56 -18.13 1.16 7.69
CA GLY A 56 -17.81 -0.20 7.24
C GLY A 56 -17.86 -0.43 5.73
N ASN A 57 -18.01 0.61 4.90
CA ASN A 57 -18.02 0.51 3.44
C ASN A 57 -16.86 1.30 2.84
N PHE A 58 -16.28 0.82 1.73
CA PHE A 58 -15.21 1.54 1.06
C PHE A 58 -15.67 2.88 0.49
N LEU A 59 -14.89 3.93 0.75
CA LEU A 59 -15.13 5.26 0.19
C LEU A 59 -14.44 5.36 -1.18
N TYR A 60 -15.18 5.77 -2.21
CA TYR A 60 -14.67 6.02 -3.57
C TYR A 60 -13.90 4.83 -4.20
N MET A 61 -14.35 3.60 -3.96
CA MET A 61 -13.66 2.38 -4.44
C MET A 61 -13.48 2.41 -5.98
N GLU A 62 -14.51 2.81 -6.71
CA GLU A 62 -14.51 2.93 -8.17
C GLU A 62 -13.38 3.86 -8.64
N GLU A 63 -13.26 5.04 -8.04
CA GLU A 63 -12.26 6.04 -8.37
C GLU A 63 -10.84 5.55 -8.04
N HIS A 64 -10.67 4.88 -6.91
CA HIS A 64 -9.40 4.25 -6.55
C HIS A 64 -8.98 3.18 -7.57
N LEU A 65 -9.90 2.29 -7.97
CA LEU A 65 -9.60 1.24 -8.96
C LEU A 65 -9.36 1.81 -10.37
N MET A 66 -10.08 2.87 -10.76
CA MET A 66 -9.80 3.58 -12.01
C MET A 66 -8.42 4.25 -12.00
N ARG A 67 -8.01 4.85 -10.87
CA ARG A 67 -6.65 5.40 -10.73
C ARG A 67 -5.58 4.32 -10.78
N MET A 68 -5.84 3.14 -10.20
CA MET A 68 -4.94 1.99 -10.32
C MET A 68 -4.79 1.54 -11.78
N ALA A 69 -5.90 1.41 -12.52
CA ALA A 69 -5.86 1.13 -13.96
C ALA A 69 -5.07 2.18 -14.74
N LYS A 70 -5.28 3.47 -14.43
CA LYS A 70 -4.51 4.54 -15.09
C LYS A 70 -3.02 4.48 -14.78
N SER A 71 -2.66 4.16 -13.54
CA SER A 71 -1.28 3.94 -13.14
C SER A 71 -0.66 2.75 -13.88
N ALA A 72 -1.45 1.68 -14.10
CA ALA A 72 -1.04 0.53 -14.89
C ALA A 72 -0.76 0.89 -16.35
N GLU A 73 -1.61 1.69 -16.99
CA GLU A 73 -1.37 2.22 -18.35
C GLU A 73 -0.06 3.02 -18.42
N LEU A 74 0.14 3.97 -17.50
CA LEU A 74 1.36 4.79 -17.44
C LEU A 74 2.63 3.92 -17.25
N CYS A 75 2.51 2.82 -16.52
CA CYS A 75 3.59 1.87 -16.27
C CYS A 75 3.66 0.71 -17.27
N ARG A 76 2.84 0.74 -18.33
CA ARG A 76 2.71 -0.35 -19.33
C ARG A 76 2.55 -1.72 -18.68
N MET A 77 1.76 -1.80 -17.62
CA MET A 77 1.51 -3.02 -16.85
C MET A 77 0.16 -3.61 -17.24
N ASN A 78 0.17 -4.86 -17.70
CA ASN A 78 -1.06 -5.60 -17.98
C ASN A 78 -1.58 -6.24 -16.69
N LEU A 79 -2.67 -5.70 -16.14
CA LEU A 79 -3.33 -6.28 -14.97
C LEU A 79 -3.93 -7.64 -15.36
N SER A 80 -3.62 -8.69 -14.60
CA SER A 80 -4.13 -10.04 -14.89
C SER A 80 -5.55 -10.29 -14.40
N GLN A 81 -6.11 -9.39 -13.59
CA GLN A 81 -7.48 -9.46 -13.10
C GLN A 81 -8.27 -8.24 -13.58
N SER A 82 -9.59 -8.40 -13.70
CA SER A 82 -10.48 -7.26 -13.95
C SER A 82 -10.58 -6.36 -12.72
N LEU A 83 -10.95 -5.10 -12.91
CA LEU A 83 -11.23 -4.18 -11.79
C LEU A 83 -12.36 -4.70 -10.89
N SER A 84 -13.36 -5.37 -11.46
CA SER A 84 -14.42 -6.02 -10.68
C SER A 84 -13.88 -7.13 -9.78
N LYS A 85 -12.89 -7.90 -10.24
CA LYS A 85 -12.26 -8.95 -9.44
C LYS A 85 -11.41 -8.35 -8.31
N TYR A 86 -10.65 -7.29 -8.57
CA TYR A 86 -9.93 -6.58 -7.50
C TYR A 86 -10.88 -6.01 -6.44
N ARG A 87 -12.02 -5.43 -6.83
CA ARG A 87 -13.08 -5.02 -5.89
C ARG A 87 -13.53 -6.18 -5.02
N GLU A 88 -13.90 -7.29 -5.63
CA GLU A 88 -14.39 -8.49 -4.92
C GLU A 88 -13.38 -8.96 -3.87
N GLU A 89 -12.09 -9.02 -4.24
CA GLU A 89 -11.03 -9.44 -3.31
C GLU A 89 -10.78 -8.41 -2.20
N CYS A 90 -10.89 -7.11 -2.48
CA CYS A 90 -10.84 -6.07 -1.44
C CYS A 90 -12.00 -6.21 -0.44
N GLU A 91 -13.22 -6.38 -0.93
CA GLU A 91 -14.41 -6.55 -0.09
C GLU A 91 -14.37 -7.85 0.71
N LYS A 92 -13.89 -8.94 0.10
CA LYS A 92 -13.66 -10.21 0.78
C LYS A 92 -12.65 -10.06 1.92
N THR A 93 -11.57 -9.31 1.70
CA THR A 93 -10.55 -9.06 2.73
C THR A 93 -11.08 -8.13 3.83
N LEU A 94 -11.91 -7.14 3.48
CA LEU A 94 -12.59 -6.29 4.46
C LEU A 94 -13.55 -7.08 5.35
N ARG A 95 -14.37 -7.97 4.76
CA ARG A 95 -15.26 -8.86 5.52
C ARG A 95 -14.47 -9.76 6.48
N ALA A 96 -13.32 -10.26 6.06
CA ALA A 96 -12.43 -11.03 6.93
C ALA A 96 -11.91 -10.19 8.10
N TYR A 97 -11.46 -8.96 7.85
CA TYR A 97 -11.05 -8.01 8.89
C TYR A 97 -12.20 -7.72 9.87
N GLN A 98 -13.41 -7.42 9.38
CA GLN A 98 -14.58 -7.13 10.23
C GLN A 98 -15.02 -8.32 11.09
N SER A 99 -14.63 -9.55 10.72
CA SER A 99 -14.89 -10.75 11.52
C SER A 99 -13.89 -10.95 12.66
N LEU A 100 -12.78 -10.20 12.69
CA LEU A 100 -11.79 -10.25 13.76
C LEU A 100 -12.36 -9.63 15.06
N PRO A 101 -11.98 -10.13 16.24
CA PRO A 101 -12.43 -9.59 17.53
C PRO A 101 -12.17 -8.08 17.64
N GLY A 102 -13.23 -7.32 17.94
CA GLY A 102 -13.14 -5.87 18.13
C GLY A 102 -12.88 -5.05 16.86
N CYS A 103 -13.07 -5.62 15.66
CA CYS A 103 -12.86 -4.92 14.38
C CYS A 103 -14.15 -4.62 13.60
N ARG A 104 -15.31 -5.14 14.03
CA ARG A 104 -16.59 -5.06 13.30
C ARG A 104 -17.00 -3.64 12.93
N ASP A 105 -16.93 -2.72 13.89
CA ASP A 105 -17.39 -1.33 13.76
C ASP A 105 -16.21 -0.34 13.74
N VAL A 106 -15.00 -0.83 13.45
CA VAL A 106 -13.77 -0.03 13.34
C VAL A 106 -13.54 0.33 11.88
N GLU A 107 -13.32 1.61 11.60
CA GLU A 107 -12.96 2.02 10.24
C GLU A 107 -11.62 1.42 9.82
N ALA A 108 -11.54 1.00 8.57
CA ALA A 108 -10.41 0.27 8.04
C ALA A 108 -9.58 1.13 7.06
N TYR A 109 -8.29 0.86 7.07
CA TYR A 109 -7.34 1.18 6.02
C TYR A 109 -7.14 -0.09 5.18
N CYS A 110 -7.48 -0.05 3.90
CA CYS A 110 -7.24 -1.14 2.96
C CYS A 110 -6.17 -0.73 1.95
N ARG A 111 -5.09 -1.49 1.88
CA ARG A 111 -4.04 -1.32 0.89
C ARG A 111 -4.04 -2.50 -0.05
N ILE A 112 -4.21 -2.24 -1.34
CA ILE A 112 -3.94 -3.21 -2.41
C ILE A 112 -2.60 -2.85 -3.05
N VAL A 113 -1.74 -3.85 -3.22
CA VAL A 113 -0.49 -3.75 -3.98
C VAL A 113 -0.58 -4.75 -5.11
N VAL A 114 -0.29 -4.32 -6.34
CA VAL A 114 -0.25 -5.19 -7.52
C VAL A 114 1.15 -5.11 -8.13
N SER A 115 1.91 -6.19 -8.11
CA SER A 115 3.21 -6.29 -8.76
C SER A 115 3.05 -6.73 -10.22
N ARG A 116 4.07 -6.48 -11.03
CA ARG A 116 4.16 -7.07 -12.38
C ARG A 116 4.24 -8.60 -12.34
N GLY A 117 4.60 -9.18 -11.20
CA GLY A 117 4.74 -10.61 -10.98
C GLY A 117 6.19 -11.06 -10.86
N THR A 118 6.35 -12.38 -10.85
CA THR A 118 7.64 -13.06 -10.71
C THR A 118 8.28 -13.32 -12.07
N GLY A 119 9.55 -12.94 -12.22
CA GLY A 119 10.31 -13.13 -13.46
C GLY A 119 11.82 -13.24 -13.20
N LYS A 120 12.61 -13.48 -14.26
CA LYS A 120 14.07 -13.45 -14.12
C LYS A 120 14.53 -12.02 -13.87
N ILE A 121 15.69 -11.89 -13.24
CA ILE A 121 16.37 -10.61 -13.06
C ILE A 121 16.74 -10.07 -14.46
N GLY A 122 16.31 -8.84 -14.76
CA GLY A 122 16.53 -8.18 -16.04
C GLY A 122 15.27 -7.50 -16.61
N PHE A 123 15.43 -6.92 -17.81
CA PHE A 123 14.40 -6.15 -18.50
C PHE A 123 13.95 -6.77 -19.84
N GLY A 124 14.36 -8.02 -20.13
CA GLY A 124 13.88 -8.74 -21.32
C GLY A 124 12.35 -8.82 -21.33
N GLN A 125 11.74 -8.70 -22.52
CA GLN A 125 10.28 -8.63 -22.66
C GLN A 125 9.56 -9.83 -22.04
N GLU A 126 10.17 -11.01 -22.10
CA GLU A 126 9.68 -12.24 -21.48
C GLU A 126 9.49 -12.12 -19.95
N ASN A 127 10.19 -11.19 -19.30
CA ASN A 127 10.08 -10.92 -17.87
C ASN A 127 9.07 -9.80 -17.54
N LEU A 128 8.48 -9.17 -18.56
CA LEU A 128 7.49 -8.09 -18.41
C LEU A 128 6.05 -8.57 -18.66
N PHE A 129 5.89 -9.74 -19.30
CA PHE A 129 4.59 -10.38 -19.57
C PHE A 129 4.35 -11.56 -18.63
N THR A 130 4.34 -11.29 -17.33
CA THR A 130 4.06 -12.28 -16.28
C THR A 130 2.69 -12.01 -15.67
N PRO A 131 1.98 -13.05 -15.16
CA PRO A 131 0.79 -12.82 -14.37
C PRO A 131 1.11 -11.94 -13.16
N THR A 132 0.34 -10.86 -12.99
CA THR A 132 0.50 -9.94 -11.86
C THR A 132 0.19 -10.65 -10.56
N THR A 133 0.97 -10.38 -9.51
CA THR A 133 0.65 -10.80 -8.14
C THR A 133 0.00 -9.64 -7.41
N PHE A 134 -1.00 -9.91 -6.57
CA PHE A 134 -1.57 -8.90 -5.70
C PHE A 134 -1.58 -9.33 -4.24
N VAL A 135 -1.40 -8.34 -3.37
CA VAL A 135 -1.53 -8.46 -1.92
C VAL A 135 -2.49 -7.37 -1.44
N ILE A 136 -3.50 -7.77 -0.67
CA ILE A 136 -4.45 -6.86 -0.04
C ILE A 136 -4.27 -6.98 1.47
N ILE A 137 -4.09 -5.84 2.13
CA ILE A 137 -3.89 -5.74 3.57
C ILE A 137 -4.99 -4.81 4.10
N VAL A 138 -5.77 -5.29 5.07
CA VAL A 138 -6.80 -4.50 5.76
C VAL A 138 -6.47 -4.44 7.24
N GLN A 139 -6.40 -3.23 7.79
CA GLN A 139 -6.04 -2.96 9.18
C GLN A 139 -6.88 -1.80 9.73
N PRO A 140 -6.88 -1.52 11.05
CA PRO A 140 -7.57 -0.37 11.60
C PRO A 140 -7.04 0.93 11.01
N LEU A 141 -7.94 1.85 10.69
CA LEU A 141 -7.59 3.20 10.31
C LEU A 141 -7.07 3.95 11.55
N ASN A 142 -5.91 4.58 11.43
CA ASN A 142 -5.34 5.44 12.47
C ASN A 142 -5.46 6.91 12.05
N PRO A 143 -6.57 7.60 12.35
CA PRO A 143 -6.70 9.03 12.06
C PRO A 143 -5.83 9.86 13.03
N PRO A 144 -5.48 11.10 12.66
CA PRO A 144 -4.89 12.02 13.62
C PRO A 144 -5.80 12.24 14.83
N THR A 145 -5.20 12.43 16.00
CA THR A 145 -5.91 12.71 17.26
C THR A 145 -6.47 14.13 17.27
N ASP A 146 -7.43 14.39 18.16
CA ASP A 146 -8.01 15.74 18.34
C ASP A 146 -6.93 16.78 18.65
N ALA A 147 -5.98 16.43 19.53
CA ALA A 147 -4.84 17.30 19.85
C ALA A 147 -3.95 17.59 18.62
N GLN A 148 -3.77 16.62 17.70
CA GLN A 148 -3.03 16.85 16.46
C GLN A 148 -3.80 17.77 15.51
N TRP A 149 -5.13 17.60 15.41
CA TRP A 149 -5.97 18.50 14.62
C TRP A 149 -5.98 19.93 15.17
N GLU A 150 -6.05 20.10 16.49
CA GLU A 150 -6.05 21.40 17.15
C GLU A 150 -4.71 22.13 17.01
N ARG A 151 -3.58 21.43 17.21
CA ARG A 151 -2.24 22.01 17.02
C ARG A 151 -1.94 22.32 15.55
N GLY A 152 -2.52 21.54 14.64
CA GLY A 152 -2.13 21.51 13.23
C GLY A 152 -0.80 20.78 13.01
N PHE A 153 -0.38 20.72 11.74
CA PHE A 153 0.83 20.05 11.30
C PHE A 153 1.83 21.07 10.74
N ARG A 154 3.09 20.94 11.14
CA ARG A 154 4.20 21.77 10.66
C ARG A 154 4.93 21.02 9.56
N TYR A 155 5.09 21.67 8.42
CA TYR A 155 5.79 21.10 7.26
C TYR A 155 7.09 21.86 6.99
N ARG A 156 8.12 21.14 6.53
CA ARG A 156 9.36 21.71 6.02
C ARG A 156 9.36 21.66 4.49
N ILE A 157 9.63 22.79 3.83
CA ILE A 157 9.86 22.82 2.38
C ILE A 157 11.27 22.29 2.09
N VAL A 158 11.43 21.06 1.64
CA VAL A 158 12.76 20.44 1.51
C VAL A 158 13.46 20.81 0.21
N ASP A 159 14.80 20.68 0.16
CA ASP A 159 15.58 20.95 -1.05
C ASP A 159 15.41 19.83 -2.10
N ARG A 160 14.96 18.65 -1.66
CA ARG A 160 14.73 17.50 -2.53
C ARG A 160 13.60 17.77 -3.51
N LEU A 161 13.93 17.74 -4.80
CA LEU A 161 12.95 17.80 -5.87
C LEU A 161 12.14 16.50 -5.96
N ARG A 162 10.84 16.64 -6.24
CA ARG A 162 9.99 15.53 -6.64
C ARG A 162 10.44 14.98 -7.99
N ASN A 163 10.18 13.69 -8.22
CA ASN A 163 10.51 13.03 -9.49
C ASN A 163 9.91 13.79 -10.69
N ASP A 164 10.75 14.10 -11.68
CA ASP A 164 10.33 14.74 -12.93
C ASP A 164 9.36 13.81 -13.67
N LYS A 165 8.31 14.39 -14.27
CA LYS A 165 7.29 13.65 -15.02
C LYS A 165 7.88 12.76 -16.13
N ARG A 166 8.98 13.17 -16.74
CA ARG A 166 9.69 12.44 -17.81
C ARG A 166 10.65 11.37 -17.27
N ALA A 167 10.97 11.40 -15.97
CA ALA A 167 11.79 10.39 -15.33
C ALA A 167 10.92 9.28 -14.73
N GLN A 168 10.02 9.64 -13.82
CA GLN A 168 9.07 8.72 -13.21
C GLN A 168 7.80 9.49 -12.86
N ASP A 169 6.80 9.43 -13.74
CA ASP A 169 5.58 10.23 -13.65
C ASP A 169 4.89 10.05 -12.28
N PRO A 170 4.84 11.09 -11.43
CA PRO A 170 4.23 11.00 -10.12
C PRO A 170 2.71 10.82 -10.17
N ALA A 171 2.08 10.96 -11.35
CA ALA A 171 0.68 10.59 -11.54
C ALA A 171 0.45 9.07 -11.43
N ALA A 172 1.48 8.24 -11.67
CA ALA A 172 1.41 6.81 -11.45
C ALA A 172 1.70 6.47 -9.98
N LYS A 173 0.74 5.83 -9.31
CA LYS A 173 0.88 5.44 -7.89
C LYS A 173 1.62 4.11 -7.77
N THR A 174 2.95 4.19 -7.81
CA THR A 174 3.84 3.01 -7.84
C THR A 174 4.49 2.70 -6.49
N GLY A 175 5.08 1.50 -6.37
CA GLY A 175 5.89 1.09 -5.21
C GLY A 175 7.20 1.87 -5.03
N ASN A 176 7.61 2.71 -6.00
CA ASN A 176 8.85 3.50 -5.94
C ASN A 176 8.69 4.75 -5.06
N TYR A 177 8.66 4.54 -3.74
CA TYR A 177 8.41 5.61 -2.75
C TYR A 177 9.68 6.23 -2.14
N MET A 178 10.86 5.80 -2.59
CA MET A 178 12.14 6.21 -1.99
C MET A 178 12.35 7.74 -2.00
N ASN A 179 11.99 8.44 -3.09
CA ASN A 179 12.08 9.90 -3.15
C ASN A 179 11.21 10.57 -2.07
N SER A 180 9.97 10.11 -1.89
CA SER A 180 9.05 10.63 -0.86
C SER A 180 9.52 10.30 0.56
N LEU A 181 10.07 9.10 0.78
CA LEU A 181 10.66 8.72 2.07
C LEU A 181 11.84 9.63 2.44
N LEU A 182 12.75 9.90 1.50
CA LEU A 182 13.90 10.76 1.77
C LEU A 182 13.47 12.20 2.06
N ALA A 183 12.46 12.73 1.37
CA ALA A 183 11.87 14.04 1.68
C ALA A 183 11.29 14.07 3.11
N TYR A 184 10.52 13.05 3.48
CA TYR A 184 9.98 12.91 4.85
C TYR A 184 11.08 12.88 5.91
N LEU A 185 12.16 12.13 5.67
CA LEU A 185 13.30 12.05 6.59
C LEU A 185 14.03 13.41 6.73
N GLU A 186 14.18 14.17 5.65
CA GLU A 186 14.74 15.53 5.69
C GLU A 186 13.90 16.47 6.55
N GLY A 187 12.59 16.50 6.35
CA GLY A 187 11.70 17.37 7.14
C GLY A 187 11.66 16.97 8.62
N THR A 188 11.54 15.68 8.91
CA THR A 188 11.44 15.19 10.30
C THR A 188 12.76 15.28 11.08
N ALA A 189 13.91 15.25 10.41
CA ALA A 189 15.21 15.47 11.05
C ALA A 189 15.34 16.86 11.71
N GLU A 190 14.59 17.85 11.21
CA GLU A 190 14.51 19.21 11.76
C GLU A 190 13.35 19.39 12.77
N GLY A 191 12.65 18.31 13.14
CA GLY A 191 11.55 18.31 14.10
C GLY A 191 10.19 18.75 13.54
N PHE A 192 10.04 18.82 12.22
CA PHE A 192 8.74 19.02 11.57
C PHE A 192 7.93 17.72 11.51
N ASP A 193 6.63 17.84 11.26
CA ASP A 193 5.71 16.70 11.23
C ASP A 193 5.77 15.95 9.87
N ASP A 194 6.06 16.67 8.78
CA ASP A 194 6.17 16.13 7.41
C ASP A 194 6.94 17.12 6.50
N ALA A 195 7.04 16.81 5.21
CA ALA A 195 7.77 17.59 4.20
C ALA A 195 6.88 18.04 3.03
N LEU A 196 7.27 19.17 2.41
CA LEU A 196 6.69 19.74 1.18
C LEU A 196 7.76 19.85 0.09
#